data_AF-A0A3B0MC83-F1
#
_entry.id   AF-A0A3B0MC83-F1
#
_cell.length_a   1.000
_cell.length_b   1.000
_cell.length_c   1.000
_cell.angle_alpha   90.00
_cell.angle_beta   90.00
_cell.angle_gamma   90.00
#
_symmetry.space_group_name_H-M   'P 1'
#
loop_
_entity.id
_entity.type
_entity.pdbx_description
1 polymer ?
#
loop_
_entity_poly.entity_id
_entity_poly.type
_entity_poly.pdbx_seq_one_letter_code
_entity_poly.pdbx_strand_id
1 'polypeptide(L)'
;MKTNSYYSAVHKNIQRVKSLTGDNFMSNVVTIENYKTRAKKLLPQLPKENGFTFIPNRFLDDLLKEDFSVEQLNEILSIFKQEVVNG
;
A
#
# COMPACT_ATOMS: atom_id res chain seq x y z
N MET A 1 -27.34 36.31 19.51
CA MET A 1 -26.37 36.03 18.42
C MET A 1 -25.78 34.63 18.63
N LYS A 2 -26.20 33.61 17.84
CA LYS A 2 -25.79 32.19 17.97
C LYS A 2 -24.76 31.76 16.90
N THR A 3 -23.93 32.67 16.42
CA THR A 3 -23.06 32.43 15.25
C THR A 3 -21.68 31.89 15.61
N ASN A 4 -21.16 32.16 16.82
CA ASN A 4 -19.78 31.77 17.18
C ASN A 4 -19.58 30.26 17.43
N SER A 5 -20.64 29.52 17.78
CA SER A 5 -20.51 28.09 18.09
C SER A 5 -20.44 27.21 16.84
N TYR A 6 -21.12 27.60 15.76
CA TYR A 6 -21.21 26.80 14.53
C TYR A 6 -19.88 26.80 13.76
N TYR A 7 -19.30 27.99 13.53
CA TYR A 7 -18.01 28.11 12.86
C TYR A 7 -16.89 27.42 13.63
N SER A 8 -16.89 27.48 14.95
CA SER A 8 -15.91 26.77 15.79
C SER A 8 -16.02 25.24 15.66
N ALA A 9 -17.25 24.71 15.66
CA ALA A 9 -17.48 23.28 15.50
C ALA A 9 -17.08 22.78 14.10
N VAL A 10 -17.40 23.54 13.05
CA VAL A 10 -17.00 23.21 11.67
C VAL A 10 -15.48 23.23 11.53
N HIS A 11 -14.80 24.24 12.08
CA HIS A 11 -13.34 24.32 12.02
C HIS A 11 -12.66 23.14 12.74
N LYS A 12 -13.16 22.76 13.92
CA LYS A 12 -12.66 21.58 14.67
C LYS A 12 -12.86 20.28 13.89
N ASN A 13 -14.02 20.11 13.23
CA ASN A 13 -14.27 18.92 12.43
C ASN A 13 -13.38 18.85 11.19
N ILE A 14 -13.14 19.97 10.50
CA ILE A 14 -12.22 20.02 9.35
C ILE A 14 -10.79 19.67 9.78
N GLN A 15 -10.33 20.17 10.93
CA GLN A 15 -8.99 19.84 11.44
C GLN A 15 -8.88 18.37 11.87
N ARG A 16 -9.92 17.82 12.50
CA ARG A 16 -9.98 16.40 12.88
C ARG A 16 -9.97 15.48 11.67
N VAL A 17 -10.74 15.79 10.62
CA VAL A 17 -10.74 15.01 9.38
C VAL A 17 -9.36 15.05 8.72
N LYS A 18 -8.73 16.23 8.66
CA LYS A 18 -7.37 16.38 8.10
C LYS A 18 -6.31 15.56 8.84
N SER A 19 -6.34 15.54 10.18
CA SER A 19 -5.37 14.75 10.96
C SER A 19 -5.60 13.25 10.77
N LEU A 20 -6.85 12.80 10.77
CA LEU A 20 -7.20 11.39 10.55
C LEU A 20 -6.82 10.91 9.15
N THR A 21 -6.94 11.76 8.12
CA THR A 21 -6.51 11.42 6.76
C THR A 21 -4.99 11.45 6.60
N GLY A 22 -4.28 12.34 7.29
CA GLY A 22 -2.82 12.47 7.18
C GLY A 22 -2.06 11.30 7.78
N ASP A 23 -2.46 10.87 8.98
CA ASP A 23 -1.77 9.80 9.72
C ASP A 23 -2.00 8.42 9.06
N ASN A 24 -3.22 8.14 8.62
CA ASN A 24 -3.55 6.89 7.91
C ASN A 24 -2.88 6.82 6.53
N PHE A 25 -2.76 7.95 5.82
CA PHE A 25 -2.08 7.99 4.53
C PHE A 25 -0.58 7.71 4.67
N MET A 26 0.09 8.34 5.64
CA MET A 26 1.52 8.11 5.91
C MET A 26 1.79 6.67 6.36
N SER A 27 0.93 6.12 7.23
CA SER A 27 1.03 4.71 7.66
C SER A 27 0.95 3.75 6.48
N ASN A 28 -0.03 3.95 5.58
CA ASN A 28 -0.21 3.09 4.41
C ASN A 28 0.98 3.19 3.43
N VAL A 29 1.52 4.38 3.21
CA VAL A 29 2.72 4.56 2.36
C VAL A 29 3.92 3.80 2.93
N VAL A 30 4.16 3.88 4.24
CA VAL A 30 5.26 3.15 4.90
C VAL A 30 5.06 1.64 4.77
N THR A 31 3.84 1.13 4.98
CA THR A 31 3.55 -0.30 4.84
C THR A 31 3.75 -0.78 3.40
N ILE A 32 3.30 -0.02 2.40
CA ILE A 32 3.50 -0.35 0.99
C ILE A 32 4.99 -0.43 0.65
N GLU A 33 5.79 0.57 1.02
CA GLU A 33 7.23 0.58 0.76
C GLU A 33 7.96 -0.58 1.47
N ASN A 34 7.50 -0.99 2.65
CA ASN A 34 7.99 -2.17 3.34
C ASN A 34 7.72 -3.46 2.55
N TYR A 35 6.51 -3.64 2.02
CA TYR A 35 6.19 -4.80 1.16
C TYR A 35 6.99 -4.78 -0.14
N LYS A 36 7.16 -3.62 -0.79
CA LYS A 36 8.03 -3.49 -1.97
C LYS A 36 9.47 -3.88 -1.66
N THR A 37 10.00 -3.45 -0.53
CA THR A 37 11.35 -3.80 -0.09
C THR A 37 11.49 -5.30 0.17
N ARG A 38 10.50 -5.92 0.83
CA ARG A 38 10.44 -7.37 1.04
C ARG A 38 10.40 -8.12 -0.30
N ALA A 39 9.54 -7.69 -1.22
CA ALA A 39 9.41 -8.28 -2.56
C ALA A 39 10.72 -8.23 -3.34
N LYS A 40 11.40 -7.06 -3.36
CA LYS A 40 12.71 -6.90 -4.02
C LYS A 40 13.80 -7.81 -3.44
N LYS A 41 13.82 -7.99 -2.12
CA LYS A 41 14.77 -8.90 -1.44
C LYS A 41 14.46 -10.37 -1.71
N LEU A 42 13.18 -10.70 -1.85
CA LEU A 42 12.70 -12.06 -2.06
C LEU A 42 12.89 -12.51 -3.51
N LEU A 43 12.61 -11.63 -4.48
CA LEU A 43 12.66 -11.89 -5.92
C LEU A 43 13.89 -12.69 -6.41
N PRO A 44 15.15 -12.38 -6.05
CA PRO A 44 16.31 -13.13 -6.53
C PRO A 44 16.37 -14.58 -6.01
N GLN A 45 15.62 -14.91 -4.95
CA GLN A 45 15.61 -16.22 -4.31
C GLN A 45 14.46 -17.10 -4.81
N LEU A 46 13.54 -16.55 -5.60
CA LEU A 46 12.35 -17.26 -6.03
C LEU A 46 12.63 -18.16 -7.25
N PRO A 47 12.06 -19.37 -7.29
CA PRO A 47 12.14 -20.19 -8.47
C PRO A 47 11.41 -19.50 -9.62
N LYS A 48 12.01 -19.62 -10.81
CA LYS A 48 11.46 -19.09 -12.05
C LYS A 48 11.29 -20.24 -13.02
N GLU A 49 10.12 -20.34 -13.63
CA GLU A 49 9.81 -21.38 -14.61
C GLU A 49 8.92 -20.79 -15.71
N ASN A 50 9.27 -21.01 -16.98
CA ASN A 50 8.47 -20.60 -18.14
C ASN A 50 8.07 -19.11 -18.15
N GLY A 51 8.92 -18.22 -17.63
CA GLY A 51 8.63 -16.79 -17.52
C GLY A 51 7.73 -16.39 -16.34
N PHE A 52 7.41 -17.33 -15.45
CA PHE A 52 6.66 -17.09 -14.22
C PHE A 52 7.59 -17.08 -13.00
N THR A 53 7.33 -16.16 -12.07
CA THR A 53 7.96 -16.11 -10.75
C THR A 53 7.01 -16.69 -9.72
N PHE A 54 7.42 -17.73 -8.98
CA PHE A 54 6.58 -18.31 -7.94
C PHE A 54 6.67 -17.51 -6.64
N ILE A 55 5.64 -16.74 -6.34
CA ILE A 55 5.54 -15.98 -5.10
C ILE A 55 5.13 -16.94 -3.95
N PRO A 56 5.85 -16.93 -2.81
CA PRO A 56 5.50 -17.79 -1.68
C PRO A 56 4.12 -17.47 -1.12
N ASN A 57 3.30 -18.50 -0.85
CA ASN A 57 1.96 -18.33 -0.28
C ASN A 57 1.96 -17.45 0.98
N ARG A 58 2.92 -17.67 1.88
CA ARG A 58 3.05 -16.84 3.10
C ARG A 58 3.17 -15.35 2.80
N PHE A 59 3.87 -14.96 1.73
CA PHE A 59 3.96 -13.55 1.34
C PHE A 59 2.61 -13.02 0.85
N LEU A 60 1.89 -13.79 0.05
CA LEU A 60 0.55 -13.43 -0.43
C LEU A 60 -0.46 -13.37 0.73
N ASP A 61 -0.41 -14.31 1.66
CA ASP A 61 -1.27 -14.35 2.85
C ASP A 61 -1.04 -13.15 3.76
N ASP A 62 0.21 -12.73 3.94
CA ASP A 62 0.54 -11.50 4.68
C ASP A 62 0.00 -10.28 3.93
N LEU A 63 0.23 -10.22 2.61
CA LEU A 63 -0.18 -9.11 1.76
C LEU A 63 -1.71 -8.91 1.74
N LEU A 64 -2.48 -10.00 1.71
CA LEU A 64 -3.95 -9.97 1.67
C LEU A 64 -4.61 -9.64 3.01
N LYS A 65 -3.86 -9.64 4.11
CA LYS A 65 -4.36 -9.19 5.43
C LYS A 65 -4.35 -7.67 5.57
N GLU A 66 -3.58 -6.98 4.73
CA GLU A 66 -3.51 -5.53 4.73
C GLU A 66 -4.73 -4.94 4.01
N ASP A 67 -5.19 -3.78 4.46
CA ASP A 67 -6.29 -3.04 3.83
C ASP A 67 -5.77 -2.21 2.64
N PHE A 68 -5.30 -2.90 1.61
CA PHE A 68 -4.79 -2.29 0.39
C PHE A 68 -5.85 -2.19 -0.70
N SER A 69 -5.82 -1.08 -1.45
CA SER A 69 -6.56 -0.99 -2.70
C SER A 69 -5.97 -1.94 -3.75
N VAL A 70 -6.77 -2.26 -4.76
CA VAL A 70 -6.33 -3.11 -5.88
C VAL A 70 -5.11 -2.52 -6.59
N GLU A 71 -5.04 -1.20 -6.70
CA GLU A 71 -3.90 -0.48 -7.30
C GLU A 71 -2.62 -0.66 -6.48
N GLN A 72 -2.72 -0.57 -5.16
CA GLN A 72 -1.57 -0.76 -4.25
C GLN A 72 -1.07 -2.21 -4.26
N LEU A 73 -2.00 -3.18 -4.27
CA LEU A 73 -1.67 -4.59 -4.45
C LEU A 73 -0.95 -4.83 -5.78
N ASN A 74 -1.49 -4.29 -6.88
CA ASN A 74 -0.88 -4.40 -8.20
C ASN A 74 0.50 -3.75 -8.26
N GLU A 75 0.69 -2.62 -7.57
CA GLU A 75 1.99 -1.96 -7.47
C GLU A 75 3.03 -2.87 -6.81
N ILE A 76 2.69 -3.50 -5.68
CA ILE A 76 3.59 -4.45 -5.00
C ILE A 76 3.85 -5.68 -5.85
N LEU A 77 2.81 -6.28 -6.43
CA LEU A 77 2.91 -7.50 -7.24
C LEU A 77 3.65 -7.26 -8.56
N SER A 78 3.67 -6.03 -9.08
CA SER A 78 4.40 -5.68 -10.29
C SER A 78 5.90 -5.94 -10.18
N ILE A 79 6.46 -5.95 -8.96
CA ILE A 79 7.89 -6.25 -8.70
C ILE A 79 8.25 -7.67 -9.13
N PHE A 80 7.29 -8.61 -9.08
CA PHE A 80 7.52 -10.00 -9.49
C PHE A 80 7.31 -10.24 -10.98
N LYS A 81 6.76 -9.25 -11.71
CA LYS A 81 6.63 -9.32 -13.17
C LYS A 81 8.02 -9.16 -13.77
N GLN A 82 8.44 -10.12 -14.58
CA GLN A 82 9.59 -9.91 -15.44
C GLN A 82 9.24 -8.83 -16.47
N GLU A 83 10.17 -7.90 -16.73
CA GLU A 83 10.15 -7.18 -18.00
C GLU A 83 10.18 -8.25 -19.10
N VAL A 84 9.12 -8.32 -19.90
CA VAL A 84 9.16 -9.07 -21.14
C VAL A 84 10.18 -8.32 -22.01
N VAL A 85 11.44 -8.73 -21.96
CA VAL A 85 12.44 -8.29 -22.90
C VAL A 85 12.02 -8.93 -24.22
N ASN A 86 11.27 -8.17 -25.03
CA ASN A 86 11.00 -8.54 -26.41
C ASN A 86 12.36 -8.63 -27.11
N GLY A 87 12.88 -9.85 -27.23
CA GLY A 87 14.02 -10.18 -28.08
C GLY A 87 13.60 -10.26 -29.54
#